data_AF-A0A8R2FA08-F1
#
_entry.id   AF-A0A8R2FA08-F1
#
_cell.length_a   1.000
_cell.length_b   1.000
_cell.length_c   1.000
_cell.angle_alpha   90.00
_cell.angle_beta   90.00
_cell.angle_gamma   90.00
#
_symmetry.space_group_name_H-M   'P 1'
#
loop_
_entity.id
_entity.type
_entity.pdbx_description
1 polymer ?
#
loop_
_entity_poly.entity_id
_entity_poly.type
_entity_poly.pdbx_seq_one_letter_code
_entity_poly.pdbx_strand_id
1 'polypeptide(L)'
;MYPGSLLWALWLLWLLLACTVAAQKTAAAVAATSTDVAACPERCICPKRRVGDKFSKVKCGGLDKPVMYLSEIPLVQLSNFTGVTFLDLSSNVIAALPTNAIPILTLQKLDLTKNLISIIQDGAFRGTPNLKILTLTDNKLRNISQGMFEGLFSLEQL
;
A
#
# COMPACT_ATOMS: atom_id res chain seq x y z
N MET A 1 -40.24 -19.52 59.77
CA MET A 1 -39.48 -20.76 59.50
C MET A 1 -39.19 -20.79 58.01
N TYR A 2 -37.94 -20.60 57.64
CA TYR A 2 -37.46 -20.63 56.24
C TYR A 2 -37.07 -22.06 55.88
N PRO A 3 -37.78 -22.75 54.98
CA PRO A 3 -37.15 -23.78 54.17
C PRO A 3 -36.71 -23.11 52.86
N GLY A 4 -35.41 -23.06 52.59
CA GLY A 4 -34.92 -22.84 51.22
C GLY A 4 -34.05 -21.62 50.92
N SER A 5 -33.47 -20.95 51.92
CA SER A 5 -32.58 -19.79 51.67
C SER A 5 -31.28 -20.16 50.93
N LEU A 6 -30.72 -21.36 51.12
CA LEU A 6 -29.54 -21.79 50.36
C LEU A 6 -29.88 -22.25 48.93
N LEU A 7 -31.01 -22.93 48.74
CA LEU A 7 -31.41 -23.40 47.41
C LEU A 7 -31.83 -22.24 46.51
N TRP A 8 -32.50 -21.22 47.05
CA TRP A 8 -32.83 -20.01 46.31
C TRP A 8 -31.59 -19.18 45.96
N ALA A 9 -30.63 -19.04 46.89
CA ALA A 9 -29.37 -18.35 46.62
C ALA A 9 -28.51 -19.09 45.58
N LEU A 10 -28.44 -20.43 45.65
CA LEU A 10 -27.75 -21.25 44.66
C LEU A 10 -28.45 -21.23 43.30
N TRP A 11 -29.78 -21.17 43.26
CA TRP A 11 -30.54 -21.02 42.02
C TRP A 11 -30.33 -19.64 41.38
N LEU A 12 -30.29 -18.56 42.16
CA LEU A 12 -29.94 -17.21 41.70
C LEU A 12 -28.49 -17.13 41.21
N LEU A 13 -27.55 -17.78 41.90
CA LEU A 13 -26.15 -17.86 41.47
C LEU A 13 -26.00 -18.68 40.18
N TRP A 14 -26.75 -19.77 40.03
CA TRP A 14 -26.82 -20.56 38.80
C TRP A 14 -27.47 -19.77 37.66
N LEU A 15 -28.50 -18.97 37.94
CA LEU A 15 -29.18 -18.13 36.94
C LEU A 15 -28.27 -16.98 36.48
N LEU A 16 -27.51 -16.36 37.39
CA LEU A 16 -26.49 -15.37 37.06
C LEU A 16 -25.30 -15.98 36.29
N LEU A 17 -24.81 -17.16 36.68
CA LEU A 17 -23.77 -17.89 35.94
C LEU A 17 -24.26 -18.33 34.55
N ALA A 18 -25.47 -18.86 34.44
CA ALA A 18 -26.09 -19.21 33.16
C ALA A 18 -26.30 -17.96 32.27
N CYS A 19 -26.62 -16.80 32.86
CA CYS A 19 -26.72 -15.53 32.15
C CYS A 19 -25.36 -15.08 31.57
N THR A 20 -24.24 -15.34 32.28
CA THR A 20 -22.89 -15.08 31.74
C THR A 20 -22.46 -16.06 30.65
N VAL A 21 -22.92 -17.32 30.69
CA VAL A 21 -22.56 -18.35 29.69
C VAL A 21 -23.43 -18.26 28.43
N ALA A 22 -24.66 -17.76 28.52
CA ALA A 22 -25.57 -17.60 27.39
C ALA A 22 -25.23 -16.39 26.47
N ALA A 23 -24.33 -15.49 26.89
CA ALA A 23 -24.01 -14.25 26.18
C ALA A 23 -22.94 -14.39 25.06
N GLN A 24 -22.37 -15.57 24.82
CA GLN A 24 -21.33 -15.75 23.80
C GLN A 24 -21.53 -17.00 22.93
N LYS A 25 -22.68 -17.13 22.26
CA LYS A 25 -22.79 -17.96 21.05
C LYS A 25 -23.31 -17.12 19.89
N THR A 26 -22.45 -17.05 18.87
CA THR A 26 -22.74 -16.67 17.48
C THR A 26 -23.30 -15.28 17.22
N ALA A 27 -22.40 -14.32 17.09
CA ALA A 27 -22.52 -13.24 16.11
C ALA A 27 -21.24 -13.19 15.24
N ALA A 28 -20.89 -14.32 14.64
CA ALA A 28 -20.16 -14.33 13.38
C ALA A 28 -21.16 -14.04 12.25
N ALA A 29 -21.76 -12.85 12.27
CA ALA A 29 -22.34 -12.27 11.08
C ALA A 29 -21.21 -11.47 10.45
N VAL A 30 -20.46 -12.16 9.61
CA VAL A 30 -19.52 -11.62 8.65
C VAL A 30 -20.28 -10.55 7.84
N ALA A 31 -20.18 -9.30 8.27
CA ALA A 31 -20.42 -8.16 7.42
C ALA A 31 -19.18 -7.99 6.51
N ALA A 32 -18.90 -9.03 5.71
CA ALA A 32 -18.13 -8.89 4.48
C ALA A 32 -19.05 -8.20 3.47
N THR A 33 -19.24 -6.90 3.67
CA THR A 33 -19.73 -5.99 2.63
C THR A 33 -18.75 -4.84 2.49
N SER A 34 -17.50 -5.19 2.17
CA SER A 34 -16.76 -4.43 1.18
C SER A 34 -15.86 -5.42 0.47
N THR A 35 -16.30 -5.80 -0.72
CA THR A 35 -15.46 -6.43 -1.72
C THR A 35 -14.10 -5.74 -1.75
N ASP A 36 -13.09 -6.58 -1.74
CA ASP A 36 -11.69 -6.31 -1.90
C ASP A 36 -11.47 -5.38 -3.09
N VAL A 37 -11.18 -4.11 -2.82
CA VAL A 37 -10.75 -3.23 -3.88
C VAL A 37 -9.73 -2.23 -3.38
N ALA A 38 -8.46 -2.48 -3.73
CA ALA A 38 -7.34 -1.57 -3.54
C ALA A 38 -7.75 -0.13 -3.87
N ALA A 39 -7.95 0.69 -2.83
CA ALA A 39 -8.29 2.09 -2.98
C ALA A 39 -7.14 2.79 -3.69
N CYS A 40 -7.44 3.55 -4.74
CA CYS A 40 -6.43 4.39 -5.37
C CYS A 40 -5.91 5.39 -4.31
N PRO A 41 -4.60 5.53 -4.09
CA PRO A 41 -4.09 6.45 -3.09
C PRO A 41 -4.56 7.88 -3.33
N GLU A 42 -4.75 8.66 -2.26
CA GLU A 42 -5.34 10.01 -2.33
C GLU A 42 -4.58 10.98 -3.23
N ARG A 43 -3.29 10.71 -3.54
CA ARG A 43 -2.43 11.52 -4.41
C ARG A 43 -2.18 10.90 -5.78
N CYS A 44 -2.95 9.89 -6.14
CA CYS A 44 -2.81 9.18 -7.39
C CYS A 44 -4.12 9.24 -8.19
N ILE A 45 -3.95 9.29 -9.51
CA ILE A 45 -5.01 9.16 -10.49
C ILE A 45 -4.86 7.76 -11.08
N CYS A 46 -5.82 6.90 -10.75
CA CYS A 46 -5.95 5.56 -11.29
C CYS A 46 -7.12 5.51 -12.30
N PRO A 47 -7.09 4.61 -13.29
CA PRO A 47 -8.25 4.39 -14.16
C PRO A 47 -9.46 3.96 -13.34
N LYS A 48 -10.66 4.34 -13.80
CA LYS A 48 -11.93 3.94 -13.17
C LYS A 48 -11.98 2.41 -13.13
N ARG A 49 -12.25 1.85 -11.95
CA ARG A 49 -12.37 0.39 -11.80
C ARG A 49 -13.61 -0.10 -12.53
N ARG A 50 -13.44 -0.77 -13.66
CA ARG A 50 -14.46 -1.69 -14.17
C ARG A 50 -14.16 -3.09 -13.66
N VAL A 51 -15.19 -3.92 -13.55
CA VAL A 51 -15.04 -5.35 -13.23
C VAL A 51 -14.11 -5.96 -14.30
N GLY A 52 -12.93 -6.41 -13.88
CA GLY A 52 -11.90 -6.98 -14.77
C GLY A 52 -10.75 -6.03 -15.18
N ASP A 53 -10.82 -4.73 -14.87
CA ASP A 53 -9.74 -3.79 -15.21
C ASP A 53 -8.54 -3.96 -14.27
N LYS A 54 -7.42 -4.43 -14.82
CA LYS A 54 -6.11 -4.38 -14.19
C LYS A 54 -5.51 -2.99 -14.46
N PHE A 55 -5.22 -2.22 -13.40
CA PHE A 55 -4.73 -0.83 -13.53
C PHE A 55 -3.51 -0.75 -14.47
N SER A 56 -3.67 -0.25 -15.70
CA SER A 56 -2.56 -0.29 -16.68
C SER A 56 -1.67 0.95 -16.66
N LYS A 57 -2.13 2.04 -16.04
CA LYS A 57 -1.34 3.26 -15.83
C LYS A 57 -1.83 3.99 -14.61
N VAL A 58 -0.94 4.29 -13.68
CA VAL A 58 -1.22 5.10 -12.49
C VAL A 58 -0.30 6.30 -12.50
N LYS A 59 -0.85 7.49 -12.34
CA LYS A 59 -0.07 8.73 -12.17
C LYS A 59 -0.20 9.18 -10.72
N CYS A 60 0.90 9.41 -10.03
CA CYS A 60 0.90 9.95 -8.68
C CYS A 60 1.65 11.28 -8.63
N GLY A 61 1.13 12.22 -7.86
CA GLY A 61 1.60 13.60 -7.85
C GLY A 61 0.67 14.52 -8.64
N GLY A 62 0.85 15.84 -8.46
CA GLY A 62 0.05 16.84 -9.17
C GLY A 62 -1.40 16.96 -8.68
N LEU A 63 -1.63 17.05 -7.37
CA LEU A 63 -2.81 17.74 -6.86
C LEU A 63 -2.39 19.17 -6.58
N ASP A 64 -3.19 20.15 -7.00
CA ASP A 64 -3.03 21.60 -6.82
C ASP A 64 -2.98 22.05 -5.35
N LYS A 65 -2.15 21.41 -4.52
CA LYS A 65 -1.97 21.69 -3.10
C LYS A 65 -0.62 22.40 -2.93
N PRO A 66 -0.59 23.51 -2.16
CA PRO A 66 0.60 24.33 -2.00
C PRO A 66 1.78 23.52 -1.45
N VAL A 67 2.97 23.89 -1.94
CA VAL A 67 4.30 23.27 -1.71
C VAL A 67 4.60 22.94 -0.23
N MET A 68 3.93 23.63 0.70
CA MET A 68 4.05 23.45 2.15
C MET A 68 3.49 22.13 2.71
N TYR A 69 2.84 21.28 1.89
CA TYR A 69 2.27 19.97 2.29
C TYR A 69 2.87 18.76 1.58
N LEU A 70 4.02 18.89 0.92
CA LEU A 70 4.72 17.77 0.30
C LEU A 70 5.40 16.91 1.39
N SER A 71 4.59 16.19 2.18
CA SER A 71 5.04 14.91 2.70
C SER A 71 5.38 14.05 1.49
N GLU A 72 6.56 13.43 1.50
CA GLU A 72 7.01 12.46 0.49
C GLU A 72 5.83 11.55 0.11
N ILE A 73 5.69 11.19 -1.18
CA ILE A 73 4.82 10.06 -1.52
C ILE A 73 5.34 8.90 -0.67
N PRO A 74 4.58 8.38 0.31
CA PRO A 74 5.09 7.31 1.14
C PRO A 74 5.19 6.12 0.20
N LEU A 75 6.39 5.82 -0.28
CA LEU A 75 6.64 4.73 -1.22
C LEU A 75 6.13 3.39 -0.66
N VAL A 76 5.99 3.30 0.67
CA VAL A 76 5.32 2.24 1.44
C VAL A 76 3.89 1.97 0.95
N GLN A 77 3.13 3.00 0.52
CA GLN A 77 1.77 2.87 0.01
C GLN A 77 1.68 2.28 -1.40
N LEU A 78 2.81 2.16 -2.12
CA LEU A 78 2.87 1.56 -3.46
C LEU A 78 2.74 0.04 -3.43
N SER A 79 2.92 -0.59 -2.26
CA SER A 79 2.79 -2.05 -2.07
C SER A 79 1.39 -2.60 -2.39
N ASN A 80 0.36 -1.74 -2.35
CA ASN A 80 -1.02 -2.13 -2.63
C ASN A 80 -1.34 -2.25 -4.13
N PHE A 81 -0.40 -1.89 -5.01
CA PHE A 81 -0.59 -1.97 -6.45
C PHE A 81 -0.33 -3.38 -6.99
N THR A 82 -1.37 -4.21 -7.04
CA THR A 82 -1.28 -5.62 -7.49
C THR A 82 -1.44 -5.82 -9.01
N GLY A 83 -1.44 -4.74 -9.80
CA GLY A 83 -1.59 -4.86 -11.25
C GLY A 83 -1.06 -3.69 -12.09
N VAL A 84 -0.30 -2.78 -11.49
CA VAL A 84 0.20 -1.59 -12.17
C VAL A 84 1.38 -1.93 -13.08
N THR A 85 1.22 -1.72 -14.38
CA THR A 85 2.28 -1.90 -15.38
C THR A 85 3.02 -0.61 -15.72
N PHE A 86 2.35 0.54 -15.60
CA PHE A 86 2.98 1.86 -15.75
C PHE A 86 2.69 2.73 -14.52
N LEU A 87 3.75 3.16 -13.83
CA LEU A 87 3.71 4.15 -12.77
C LEU A 87 4.41 5.44 -13.22
N ASP A 88 3.67 6.54 -13.18
CA ASP A 88 4.17 7.90 -13.42
C ASP A 88 4.29 8.63 -12.08
N LEU A 89 5.53 8.82 -11.63
CA LEU A 89 5.92 9.62 -10.47
C LEU A 89 6.64 10.91 -10.89
N SER A 90 6.47 11.34 -12.15
CA SER A 90 7.14 12.53 -12.67
C SER A 90 6.66 13.82 -11.97
N SER A 91 7.54 14.82 -11.92
CA SER A 91 7.24 16.14 -11.34
C SER A 91 6.82 16.09 -9.87
N ASN A 92 7.45 15.20 -9.09
CA ASN A 92 7.34 15.16 -7.64
C ASN A 92 8.64 15.71 -7.00
N VAL A 93 8.74 15.64 -5.67
CA VAL A 93 9.91 16.07 -4.90
C VAL A 93 10.69 14.91 -4.31
N ILE A 94 10.72 13.76 -5.00
CA ILE A 94 11.42 12.56 -4.52
C ILE A 94 12.92 12.87 -4.51
N ALA A 95 13.54 12.83 -3.32
CA ALA A 95 14.95 13.17 -3.13
C ALA A 95 15.87 11.94 -3.09
N ALA A 96 15.34 10.79 -2.67
CA ALA A 96 16.07 9.54 -2.57
C ALA A 96 15.17 8.32 -2.86
N LEU A 97 15.78 7.26 -3.39
CA LEU A 97 15.16 5.95 -3.51
C LEU A 97 15.82 4.98 -2.53
N PRO A 98 15.15 4.57 -1.44
CA PRO A 98 15.68 3.57 -0.53
C PRO A 98 15.68 2.16 -1.16
N THR A 99 16.36 1.20 -0.53
CA THR A 99 16.27 -0.21 -0.92
C THR A 99 14.81 -0.68 -0.96
N ASN A 100 14.42 -1.42 -2.01
CA ASN A 100 13.03 -1.81 -2.25
C ASN A 100 12.02 -0.64 -2.31
N ALA A 101 12.46 0.54 -2.75
CA ALA A 101 11.62 1.73 -2.90
C ALA A 101 10.31 1.47 -3.64
N ILE A 102 10.31 0.58 -4.64
CA ILE A 102 9.17 0.36 -5.52
C ILE A 102 8.85 -1.14 -5.54
N PRO A 103 8.06 -1.65 -4.59
CA PRO A 103 7.75 -3.07 -4.49
C PRO A 103 6.58 -3.47 -5.40
N ILE A 104 6.65 -3.14 -6.70
CA ILE A 104 5.59 -3.42 -7.68
C ILE A 104 6.10 -4.44 -8.70
N LEU A 105 5.85 -5.72 -8.42
CA LEU A 105 6.34 -6.83 -9.24
C LEU A 105 5.83 -6.79 -10.69
N THR A 106 4.66 -6.19 -10.93
CA THR A 106 4.03 -6.12 -12.27
C THR A 106 4.50 -4.92 -13.10
N LEU A 107 5.34 -4.04 -12.53
CA LEU A 107 5.73 -2.80 -13.16
C LEU A 107 6.66 -3.04 -14.36
N GLN A 108 6.32 -2.42 -15.49
CA GLN A 108 7.07 -2.47 -16.75
C GLN A 108 7.64 -1.10 -17.13
N LYS A 109 6.95 -0.02 -16.76
CA LYS A 109 7.41 1.35 -17.01
C LYS A 109 7.32 2.19 -15.74
N LEU A 110 8.40 2.90 -15.46
CA LEU A 110 8.52 3.82 -14.33
C LEU A 110 9.08 5.16 -14.82
N ASP A 111 8.32 6.23 -14.59
CA ASP A 111 8.73 7.59 -14.89
C ASP A 111 9.02 8.36 -13.60
N LEU A 112 10.27 8.76 -13.40
CA LEU A 112 10.76 9.58 -12.29
C LEU A 112 11.29 10.94 -12.79
N THR A 113 10.88 11.37 -13.98
CA THR A 113 11.33 12.62 -14.60
C THR A 113 11.02 13.83 -13.73
N LYS A 114 11.92 14.82 -13.70
CA LYS A 114 11.73 16.09 -12.94
C LYS A 114 11.46 15.86 -11.45
N ASN A 115 12.28 15.02 -10.83
CA ASN A 115 12.33 14.87 -9.38
C ASN A 115 13.63 15.50 -8.83
N LEU A 116 13.92 15.27 -7.54
CA LEU A 116 15.10 15.78 -6.86
C LEU A 116 16.06 14.64 -6.49
N ILE A 117 15.99 13.50 -7.18
CA ILE A 117 16.67 12.27 -6.78
C ILE A 117 18.17 12.51 -6.86
N SER A 118 18.82 12.50 -5.70
CA SER A 118 20.28 12.62 -5.57
C SER A 118 20.94 11.31 -5.12
N ILE A 119 20.16 10.43 -4.49
CA ILE A 119 20.62 9.15 -3.94
C ILE A 119 19.66 8.03 -4.40
N ILE A 120 20.22 6.96 -4.95
CA ILE A 120 19.53 5.69 -5.17
C ILE A 120 20.33 4.64 -4.40
N GLN A 121 19.73 4.05 -3.37
CA GLN A 121 20.37 3.01 -2.58
C GLN A 121 20.49 1.72 -3.37
N ASP A 122 21.46 0.89 -3.00
CA ASP A 122 21.64 -0.42 -3.60
C ASP A 122 20.37 -1.27 -3.40
N GLY A 123 19.94 -1.93 -4.48
CA GLY A 123 18.70 -2.71 -4.49
C GLY A 123 17.40 -1.89 -4.40
N ALA A 124 17.42 -0.60 -4.73
CA ALA A 124 16.20 0.22 -4.80
C ALA A 124 15.11 -0.39 -5.71
N PHE A 125 15.51 -1.13 -6.75
CA PHE A 125 14.63 -1.73 -7.75
C PHE A 125 14.47 -3.25 -7.64
N ARG A 126 14.92 -3.88 -6.54
CA ARG A 126 14.71 -5.33 -6.31
C ARG A 126 13.24 -5.75 -6.35
N GLY A 127 12.33 -4.83 -6.04
CA GLY A 127 10.88 -5.02 -6.11
C GLY A 127 10.26 -4.92 -7.50
N THR A 128 11.03 -4.60 -8.56
CA THR A 128 10.53 -4.40 -9.93
C THR A 128 11.28 -5.25 -10.96
N PRO A 129 11.28 -6.60 -10.86
CA PRO A 129 12.06 -7.47 -11.75
C PRO A 129 11.63 -7.42 -13.22
N ASN A 130 10.39 -6.99 -13.49
CA ASN A 130 9.81 -6.89 -14.83
C ASN A 130 9.93 -5.49 -15.46
N LEU A 131 10.67 -4.57 -14.83
CA LEU A 131 10.80 -3.21 -15.33
C LEU A 131 11.61 -3.18 -16.63
N LYS A 132 10.99 -2.65 -17.69
CA LYS A 132 11.58 -2.51 -19.02
C LYS A 132 12.06 -1.11 -19.29
N ILE A 133 11.32 -0.11 -18.82
CA ILE A 133 11.60 1.30 -19.08
C ILE A 133 11.68 2.04 -17.74
N LEU A 134 12.85 2.59 -17.45
CA LEU A 134 13.09 3.52 -16.36
C LEU A 134 13.41 4.89 -16.97
N THR A 135 12.93 5.98 -16.36
CA THR A 135 13.30 7.34 -16.79
C THR A 135 13.69 8.16 -15.58
N LEU A 136 14.94 8.63 -15.57
CA LEU A 136 15.54 9.44 -14.49
C LEU A 136 15.91 10.87 -14.95
N THR A 137 15.40 11.32 -16.09
CA THR A 137 15.68 12.64 -16.67
C THR A 137 15.34 13.78 -15.70
N ASP A 138 16.09 14.88 -15.74
CA ASP A 138 15.89 16.06 -14.89
C ASP A 138 15.91 15.75 -13.36
N ASN A 139 16.83 14.88 -12.92
CA ASN A 139 17.11 14.62 -11.50
C ASN A 139 18.42 15.26 -11.02
N LYS A 140 18.88 14.93 -9.80
CA LYS A 140 20.09 15.48 -9.15
C LYS A 140 21.15 14.41 -8.88
N LEU A 141 21.13 13.31 -9.63
CA LEU A 141 22.08 12.21 -9.49
C LEU A 141 23.49 12.71 -9.79
N ARG A 142 24.40 12.50 -8.83
CA ARG A 142 25.83 12.82 -8.96
C ARG A 142 26.72 11.58 -8.90
N ASN A 143 26.26 10.57 -8.17
CA ASN A 143 27.00 9.35 -7.91
C ASN A 143 26.19 8.16 -8.38
N ILE A 144 26.84 7.28 -9.14
CA ILE A 144 26.27 6.03 -9.66
C ILE A 144 27.02 4.89 -8.96
N SER A 145 26.33 4.12 -8.12
CA SER A 145 26.89 2.90 -7.51
C SER A 145 26.60 1.69 -8.40
N GLN A 146 27.39 0.64 -8.30
CA GLN A 146 27.14 -0.60 -9.05
C GLN A 146 25.83 -1.29 -8.63
N GLY A 147 25.43 -1.15 -7.35
CA GLY A 147 24.23 -1.78 -6.80
C GLY A 147 22.93 -1.00 -6.99
N MET A 148 22.98 0.26 -7.45
CA MET A 148 21.77 1.10 -7.53
C MET A 148 20.72 0.57 -8.52
N PHE A 149 21.14 -0.17 -9.54
CA PHE A 149 20.27 -0.77 -10.57
C PHE A 149 20.02 -2.27 -10.35
N GLU A 150 20.43 -2.80 -9.20
CA GLU A 150 20.19 -4.20 -8.86
C GLU A 150 18.68 -4.51 -8.82
N GLY A 151 18.29 -5.62 -9.45
CA GLY A 151 16.89 -6.03 -9.60
C GLY A 151 16.25 -5.67 -10.95
N LEU A 152 16.89 -4.82 -11.76
CA LEU A 152 16.41 -4.43 -13.09
C LEU A 152 16.74 -5.47 -14.18
N PHE A 153 16.31 -6.72 -13.98
CA PHE A 153 16.67 -7.85 -14.86
C PHE A 153 16.09 -7.76 -16.27
N SER A 154 14.99 -7.04 -16.44
CA SER A 154 14.25 -6.93 -17.71
C SER A 154 14.44 -5.57 -18.39
N LEU A 155 15.42 -4.76 -17.97
CA LEU A 155 15.55 -3.39 -18.43
C LEU A 155 15.98 -3.33 -19.90
N GLU A 156 15.21 -2.60 -20.68
CA GLU A 156 15.41 -2.37 -22.12
C GLU A 156 15.81 -0.91 -22.39
N GLN A 157 15.34 0.03 -21.56
CA GLN A 157 15.57 1.47 -21.71
C GLN A 157 15.74 2.17 -20.34
N LEU A 158 16.71 3.09 -20.26
CA LEU A 158 17.06 3.90 -19.08
C LEU A 158 17.11 5.40 -19.42
#